data_AF-A0A7I8VCP2-F1
#
_entry.id   AF-A0A7I8VCP2-F1
#
_cell.length_a   1.000
_cell.length_b   1.000
_cell.length_c   1.000
_cell.angle_alpha   90.00
_cell.angle_beta   90.00
_cell.angle_gamma   90.00
#
_symmetry.space_group_name_H-M   'P 1'
#
loop_
_entity.id
_entity.type
_entity.pdbx_description
1 polymer ?
#
loop_
_entity_poly.entity_id
_entity_poly.type
_entity_poly.pdbx_seq_one_letter_code
_entity_poly.pdbx_strand_id
1 'polypeptide(L)'
;MAGCDSNALRAATLAIQGHEQLYRHLEEKRDFDLNFKLLEESRNIKSRLEGSYANFDGVQADAGILETLRQLTITNLPTAVSESSKQKFLSNIMSLFKDSIDEILYAGLIWCPWYSGCIKQKNQRTKFNKLIIVYRMRPEHFFSFMNRHNREKYDVFDMEWLYACDLFHFAHFLNTGKARFVEIVEKSLRSPQCTLYCSKQFEELMNCNISFVKNKDFIKRCLMQSCGQVGAKKGKKFCLRRSTTLQTFSDSFKLLYYVECVLNGSDAKVVGEDKSLCEEAKFALEMMSELYTFEHINESADEKLFDILMKWKENLDKKFAITDLSTSYTDFLSNWLGSTRTKTMNLDTRPVNSDLGQVKELCHRLGVSHIRPDKNVVSSLSYWNESKEERGKDKLVEYGAYEIRLFCEMLWKCSVVILEILFTDSHIYETDLWRELAAHRRSFICENAIRQYLGLITKRLKHLERRRYGNDESKERKLFYQILHKTDACQRMMKNLTPNVRCSGELRETIMRIRLEPLENEFSRENLMKRMTNVVETLKDDLVHRSSRLRENVDFNLLNSWILKSRGWNIS
;
A
#
# COMPACT_ATOMS: atom_id res chain seq x y z
N MET A 1 3.86 30.98 -0.24
CA MET A 1 3.87 30.50 1.15
C MET A 1 2.97 31.42 1.96
N ALA A 2 1.77 30.97 2.31
CA ALA A 2 0.93 31.67 3.26
C ALA A 2 1.67 31.75 4.60
N GLY A 3 1.63 32.91 5.27
CA GLY A 3 2.39 33.17 6.49
C GLY A 3 2.11 32.09 7.54
N CYS A 4 3.12 31.30 7.87
CA CYS A 4 3.08 30.41 9.01
C CYS A 4 2.79 31.28 10.24
N ASP A 5 1.70 30.99 10.96
CA ASP A 5 1.44 31.64 12.24
C ASP A 5 2.57 31.26 13.20
N SER A 6 3.56 32.15 13.30
CA SER A 6 4.78 31.96 14.08
C SER A 6 4.46 31.65 15.55
N ASN A 7 3.33 32.15 16.06
CA ASN A 7 2.88 31.86 17.41
C ASN A 7 2.35 30.43 17.54
N ALA A 8 1.55 29.96 16.59
CA ALA A 8 1.05 28.60 16.58
C ALA A 8 2.19 27.58 16.45
N LEU A 9 3.18 27.84 15.59
CA LEU A 9 4.35 26.97 15.44
C LEU A 9 5.20 26.93 16.71
N ARG A 10 5.41 28.08 17.35
CA ARG A 10 6.12 28.16 18.64
C ARG A 10 5.37 27.39 19.72
N ALA A 11 4.05 27.56 19.83
CA ALA A 11 3.22 26.85 20.81
C ALA A 11 3.27 25.33 20.61
N ALA A 12 3.13 24.85 19.36
CA ALA A 12 3.24 23.43 19.04
C ALA A 12 4.62 22.86 19.41
N THR A 13 5.69 23.62 19.16
CA THR A 13 7.07 23.25 19.51
C THR A 13 7.24 23.11 21.03
N LEU A 14 6.78 24.10 21.80
CA LEU A 14 6.84 24.07 23.26
C LEU A 14 6.00 22.94 23.85
N ALA A 15 4.81 22.67 23.29
CA ALA A 15 3.95 21.57 23.72
C ALA A 15 4.64 20.22 23.55
N ILE A 16 5.32 19.99 22.42
CA ILE A 16 6.10 18.76 22.18
C ILE A 16 7.26 18.65 23.17
N GLN A 17 8.01 19.73 23.42
CA GLN A 17 9.12 19.70 24.40
C GLN A 17 8.60 19.38 25.81
N GLY A 18 7.51 20.01 26.24
CA GLY A 18 6.87 19.71 27.52
C GLY A 18 6.38 18.27 27.61
N HIS A 19 5.77 17.73 26.54
CA HIS A 19 5.37 16.32 26.48
C HIS A 19 6.55 15.35 26.50
N GLU A 20 7.67 15.65 25.83
CA GLU A 20 8.84 14.77 25.88
C GLU A 20 9.51 14.77 27.26
N GLN A 21 9.56 15.92 27.92
CA GLN A 21 9.98 16.03 29.33
C GLN A 21 9.07 15.20 30.22
N LEU A 22 7.75 15.38 30.10
CA LEU A 22 6.76 14.61 30.86
C LEU A 22 6.89 13.10 30.59
N TYR A 23 6.98 12.71 29.32
CA TYR A 23 7.11 11.31 28.89
C TYR A 23 8.31 10.63 29.54
N ARG A 24 9.46 11.33 29.61
CA ARG A 24 10.64 10.81 30.30
C ARG A 24 10.41 10.56 31.80
N HIS A 25 9.62 11.39 32.45
CA HIS A 25 9.27 11.21 33.86
C HIS A 25 8.20 10.12 34.07
N LEU A 26 7.47 9.74 33.01
CA LEU A 26 6.36 8.79 33.06
C LEU A 26 6.67 7.40 32.49
N GLU A 27 7.89 7.13 32.00
CA GLU A 27 8.28 5.84 31.39
C GLU A 27 8.01 4.59 32.28
N GLU A 28 7.67 4.79 33.57
CA GLU A 28 7.36 3.76 34.55
C GLU A 28 5.85 3.61 34.90
N LYS A 29 4.93 4.35 34.26
CA LYS A 29 3.50 4.43 34.67
C LYS A 29 2.48 3.94 33.62
N ARG A 30 1.29 3.55 34.10
CA ARG A 30 0.17 2.95 33.33
C ARG A 30 -0.39 3.81 32.19
N ASP A 31 -0.19 5.13 32.20
CA ASP A 31 -0.78 6.06 31.22
C ASP A 31 0.07 6.28 29.95
N PHE A 32 1.02 5.38 29.69
CA PHE A 32 2.00 5.47 28.62
C PHE A 32 1.37 5.60 27.22
N ASP A 33 0.33 4.81 26.92
CA ASP A 33 -0.27 4.75 25.58
C ASP A 33 -1.03 6.02 25.19
N LEU A 34 -1.70 6.68 26.14
CA LEU A 34 -2.44 7.92 25.87
C LEU A 34 -1.47 9.08 25.64
N ASN A 35 -0.44 9.21 26.49
CA ASN A 35 0.58 10.25 26.33
C ASN A 35 1.35 10.09 25.01
N PHE A 36 1.64 8.85 24.60
CA PHE A 36 2.27 8.59 23.30
C PHE A 36 1.40 9.06 22.13
N LYS A 37 0.08 8.80 22.15
CA LYS A 37 -0.84 9.27 21.11
C LYS A 37 -0.89 10.80 21.04
N LEU A 38 -1.02 11.48 22.17
CA LEU A 38 -1.04 12.95 22.24
C LEU A 38 0.26 13.58 21.73
N LEU A 39 1.41 12.95 22.02
CA LEU A 39 2.71 13.38 21.51
C LEU A 39 2.78 13.24 19.97
N GLU A 40 2.31 12.13 19.41
CA GLU A 40 2.25 11.94 17.95
C GLU A 40 1.27 12.92 17.26
N GLU A 41 0.12 13.21 17.88
CA GLU A 41 -0.81 14.23 17.40
C GLU A 41 -0.17 15.63 17.39
N SER A 42 0.55 15.99 18.47
CA SER A 42 1.26 17.27 18.56
C SER A 42 2.34 17.40 17.48
N ARG A 43 3.09 16.32 17.21
CA ARG A 43 4.07 16.25 16.12
C ARG A 43 3.41 16.43 14.76
N ASN A 44 2.25 15.81 14.53
CA ASN A 44 1.48 15.98 13.30
C ASN A 44 1.04 17.44 13.11
N ILE A 45 0.53 18.10 14.16
CA ILE A 45 0.15 19.53 14.11
C ILE A 45 1.37 20.39 13.74
N LYS A 46 2.51 20.22 14.43
CA LYS A 46 3.74 20.96 14.12
C LYS A 46 4.17 20.72 12.67
N SER A 47 4.17 19.48 12.20
CA SER A 47 4.56 19.17 10.82
C SER A 47 3.64 19.83 9.78
N ARG A 48 2.34 20.00 10.05
CA ARG A 48 1.40 20.73 9.19
C ARG A 48 1.73 22.22 9.15
N LEU A 49 1.97 22.82 10.31
CA LEU A 49 2.36 24.24 10.43
C LEU A 49 3.70 24.52 9.72
N GLU A 50 4.61 23.56 9.72
CA GLU A 50 5.90 23.63 9.02
C GLU A 50 5.82 23.24 7.53
N GLY A 51 4.67 22.77 7.04
CA GLY A 51 4.52 22.21 5.69
C GLY A 51 5.35 20.94 5.43
N SER A 52 5.83 20.24 6.46
CA SER A 52 6.52 18.93 6.33
C SER A 52 5.57 17.75 6.44
N TYR A 53 4.30 18.00 6.76
CA TYR A 53 3.28 16.97 6.77
C TYR A 53 3.12 16.37 5.38
N ALA A 54 2.82 15.07 5.34
CA ALA A 54 2.48 14.43 4.08
C ALA A 54 1.18 15.06 3.58
N ASN A 55 1.25 15.82 2.48
CA ASN A 55 0.06 16.42 1.89
C ASN A 55 -0.67 15.38 1.04
N PHE A 56 -1.27 14.39 1.71
CA PHE A 56 -2.17 13.42 1.12
C PHE A 56 -3.47 13.44 1.87
N ASP A 57 -4.23 14.47 1.60
CA ASP A 57 -5.66 14.37 1.82
C ASP A 57 -6.17 13.45 0.72
N GLY A 58 -6.28 12.16 1.01
CA GLY A 58 -7.05 11.27 0.13
C GLY A 58 -8.47 11.78 0.00
N VAL A 59 -9.20 11.29 -0.99
CA VAL A 59 -10.52 11.81 -1.37
C VAL A 59 -11.39 12.01 -0.12
N GLN A 60 -11.69 13.26 0.22
CA GLN A 60 -12.53 13.56 1.36
C GLN A 60 -13.97 13.40 0.92
N ALA A 61 -14.63 12.37 1.45
CA ALA A 61 -16.00 12.09 1.10
C ALA A 61 -16.94 12.95 1.96
N ASP A 62 -17.59 13.94 1.34
CA ASP A 62 -18.65 14.71 1.99
C ASP A 62 -19.81 13.77 2.39
N ALA A 63 -20.21 13.82 3.66
CA ALA A 63 -21.24 12.94 4.20
C ALA A 63 -22.60 13.15 3.52
N GLY A 64 -22.93 14.38 3.10
CA GLY A 64 -24.17 14.69 2.38
C GLY A 64 -24.18 14.12 0.97
N ILE A 65 -23.06 14.21 0.25
CA ILE A 65 -22.91 13.59 -1.07
C ILE A 65 -23.00 12.06 -0.97
N LEU A 66 -22.34 11.46 0.03
CA LEU A 66 -22.39 10.02 0.28
C LEU A 66 -23.82 9.54 0.55
N GLU A 67 -24.57 10.25 1.39
CA GLU A 67 -25.96 9.87 1.68
C GLU A 67 -26.83 9.99 0.43
N THR A 68 -26.64 11.04 -0.38
CA THR A 68 -27.35 11.19 -1.66
C THR A 68 -27.06 10.03 -2.62
N LEU A 69 -25.79 9.66 -2.78
CA LEU A 69 -25.39 8.51 -3.60
C LEU A 69 -25.96 7.19 -3.06
N ARG A 70 -26.02 7.02 -1.74
CA ARG A 70 -26.62 5.85 -1.10
C ARG A 70 -28.10 5.74 -1.45
N GLN A 71 -28.86 6.81 -1.30
CA GLN A 71 -30.28 6.86 -1.63
C GLN A 71 -30.51 6.54 -3.11
N LEU A 72 -29.71 7.12 -4.02
CA LEU A 72 -29.79 6.80 -5.44
C LEU A 72 -29.50 5.31 -5.71
N THR A 73 -28.51 4.72 -5.03
CA THR A 73 -28.11 3.32 -5.18
C THR A 73 -29.22 2.35 -4.79
N ILE A 74 -29.93 2.60 -3.69
CA ILE A 74 -30.99 1.70 -3.18
C ILE A 74 -32.36 1.92 -3.84
N THR A 75 -32.57 3.04 -4.54
CA THR A 75 -33.85 3.38 -5.18
C THR A 75 -33.92 3.02 -6.66
N ASN A 76 -32.78 2.94 -7.36
CA ASN A 76 -32.77 2.67 -8.80
C ASN A 76 -32.55 1.18 -9.07
N LEU A 77 -33.40 0.59 -9.93
CA LEU A 77 -33.13 -0.74 -10.47
C LEU A 77 -32.02 -0.63 -11.51
N PRO A 78 -30.93 -1.43 -11.43
CA PRO A 78 -29.79 -1.18 -12.30
C PRO A 78 -30.08 -1.45 -13.79
N THR A 79 -31.09 -2.25 -14.15
CA THR A 79 -31.55 -2.42 -15.54
C THR A 79 -32.46 -1.30 -16.04
N ALA A 80 -32.90 -0.39 -15.19
CA ALA A 80 -33.91 0.62 -15.52
C ALA A 80 -33.56 2.01 -14.94
N VAL A 81 -32.27 2.36 -14.92
CA VAL A 81 -31.83 3.68 -14.47
C VAL A 81 -32.19 4.73 -15.52
N SER A 82 -33.05 5.69 -15.15
CA SER A 82 -33.42 6.79 -16.05
C SER A 82 -32.25 7.73 -16.32
N GLU A 83 -32.29 8.44 -17.45
CA GLU A 83 -31.23 9.39 -17.83
C GLU A 83 -31.07 10.51 -16.79
N SER A 84 -32.17 10.98 -16.21
CA SER A 84 -32.14 11.95 -15.11
C SER A 84 -31.45 11.39 -13.86
N SER A 85 -31.65 10.11 -13.55
CA SER A 85 -30.95 9.46 -12.43
C SER A 85 -29.46 9.30 -12.74
N LYS A 86 -29.09 8.94 -13.97
CA LYS A 86 -27.69 8.85 -14.41
C LYS A 86 -26.97 10.19 -14.23
N GLN A 87 -27.56 11.29 -14.69
CA GLN A 87 -26.99 12.63 -14.51
C GLN A 87 -26.82 13.01 -13.03
N LYS A 88 -27.78 12.64 -12.17
CA LYS A 88 -27.67 12.83 -10.71
C LYS A 88 -26.54 12.00 -10.10
N PHE A 89 -26.38 10.73 -10.49
CA PHE A 89 -25.23 9.95 -10.06
C PHE A 89 -23.93 10.61 -10.48
N LEU A 90 -23.78 10.98 -11.76
CA LEU A 90 -22.52 11.52 -12.28
C LEU A 90 -22.15 12.85 -11.64
N SER A 91 -23.10 13.77 -11.46
CA SER A 91 -22.84 15.04 -10.78
C SER A 91 -22.36 14.84 -9.32
N ASN A 92 -22.99 13.93 -8.57
CA ASN A 92 -22.57 13.61 -7.21
C ASN A 92 -21.21 12.90 -7.16
N ILE A 93 -20.96 11.96 -8.09
CA ILE A 93 -19.64 11.29 -8.19
C ILE A 93 -18.54 12.30 -8.52
N MET A 94 -18.77 13.19 -9.49
CA MET A 94 -17.78 14.23 -9.85
C MET A 94 -17.53 15.18 -8.68
N SER A 95 -18.55 15.53 -7.91
CA SER A 95 -18.39 16.34 -6.71
C SER A 95 -17.67 15.60 -5.59
N LEU A 96 -17.89 14.29 -5.44
CA LEU A 96 -17.23 13.45 -4.45
C LEU A 96 -15.72 13.39 -4.68
N PHE A 97 -15.30 13.29 -5.94
CA PHE A 97 -13.89 13.16 -6.32
C PHE A 97 -13.22 14.45 -6.78
N LYS A 98 -13.88 15.59 -6.54
CA LYS A 98 -13.39 16.90 -6.94
C LYS A 98 -11.96 17.12 -6.42
N ASP A 99 -11.10 17.64 -7.29
CA ASP A 99 -9.69 17.95 -7.03
C ASP A 99 -8.78 16.77 -6.69
N SER A 100 -9.32 15.56 -6.57
CA SER A 100 -8.59 14.37 -6.10
C SER A 100 -8.27 13.38 -7.23
N ILE A 101 -9.12 13.32 -8.25
CA ILE A 101 -8.95 12.44 -9.41
C ILE A 101 -8.73 13.24 -10.69
N ASP A 102 -8.16 12.58 -11.68
CA ASP A 102 -8.00 13.11 -13.04
C ASP A 102 -9.25 12.80 -13.88
N GLU A 103 -9.69 11.54 -13.86
CA GLU A 103 -10.79 11.07 -14.71
C GLU A 103 -11.56 9.92 -14.05
N ILE A 104 -12.88 9.89 -14.19
CA ILE A 104 -13.68 8.68 -13.93
C ILE A 104 -13.55 7.80 -15.17
N LEU A 105 -13.18 6.55 -15.01
CA LEU A 105 -13.06 5.58 -16.12
C LEU A 105 -14.32 4.75 -16.29
N TYR A 106 -14.99 4.42 -15.19
CA TYR A 106 -16.22 3.64 -15.17
C TYR A 106 -17.05 3.99 -13.93
N ALA A 107 -18.37 4.06 -14.10
CA ALA A 107 -19.33 4.07 -13.01
C ALA A 107 -20.53 3.18 -13.38
N GLY A 108 -20.94 2.31 -12.47
CA GLY A 108 -22.06 1.40 -12.73
C GLY A 108 -22.74 0.90 -11.47
N LEU A 109 -24.02 0.58 -11.60
CA LEU A 109 -24.78 -0.09 -10.56
C LEU A 109 -24.73 -1.59 -10.79
N ILE A 110 -24.24 -2.32 -9.79
CA ILE A 110 -24.26 -3.78 -9.77
C ILE A 110 -25.21 -4.26 -8.68
N TRP A 111 -25.65 -5.50 -8.80
CA TRP A 111 -26.50 -6.17 -7.80
C TRP A 111 -26.12 -7.63 -7.77
N CYS A 112 -26.28 -8.30 -6.62
CA CYS A 112 -26.05 -9.73 -6.53
C CYS A 112 -27.14 -10.49 -7.32
N PRO A 113 -26.82 -11.19 -8.44
CA PRO A 113 -27.82 -11.88 -9.25
C PRO A 113 -28.57 -12.95 -8.45
N TRP A 114 -27.88 -13.60 -7.51
CA TRP A 114 -28.44 -14.60 -6.59
C TRP A 114 -29.49 -13.99 -5.68
N TYR A 115 -29.21 -12.85 -5.05
CA TYR A 115 -30.20 -12.14 -4.25
C TYR A 115 -31.42 -11.73 -5.09
N SER A 116 -31.20 -11.14 -6.26
CA SER A 116 -32.31 -10.74 -7.14
C SER A 116 -33.14 -11.93 -7.64
N GLY A 117 -32.53 -13.10 -7.81
CA GLY A 117 -33.24 -14.34 -8.16
C GLY A 117 -34.08 -14.88 -7.00
N CYS A 118 -33.62 -14.68 -5.76
CA CYS A 118 -34.32 -15.13 -4.55
C CYS A 118 -35.53 -14.26 -4.17
N ILE A 119 -35.52 -12.99 -4.54
CA ILE A 119 -36.53 -12.01 -4.10
C ILE A 119 -37.66 -11.85 -5.12
N LYS A 120 -38.88 -12.17 -4.68
CA LYS A 120 -40.11 -12.01 -5.48
C LYS A 120 -40.59 -10.55 -5.58
N GLN A 121 -40.43 -9.76 -4.51
CA GLN A 121 -40.89 -8.37 -4.48
C GLN A 121 -39.90 -7.43 -5.19
N LYS A 122 -40.33 -6.76 -6.27
CA LYS A 122 -39.49 -5.85 -7.06
C LYS A 122 -38.79 -4.77 -6.21
N ASN A 123 -39.48 -4.24 -5.21
CA ASN A 123 -39.03 -3.12 -4.37
C ASN A 123 -37.89 -3.52 -3.42
N GLN A 124 -37.74 -4.81 -3.11
CA GLN A 124 -36.66 -5.31 -2.25
C GLN A 124 -35.40 -5.66 -3.04
N ARG A 125 -35.50 -5.84 -4.37
CA ARG A 125 -34.36 -6.25 -5.23
C ARG A 125 -33.20 -5.25 -5.23
N THR A 126 -33.47 -3.99 -4.92
CA THR A 126 -32.47 -2.91 -4.93
C THR A 126 -31.72 -2.74 -3.60
N LYS A 127 -32.14 -3.43 -2.52
CA LYS A 127 -31.57 -3.30 -1.17
C LYS A 127 -30.07 -3.59 -1.10
N PHE A 128 -29.57 -4.48 -1.95
CA PHE A 128 -28.16 -4.87 -2.03
C PHE A 128 -27.49 -4.44 -3.34
N ASN A 129 -28.02 -3.38 -3.96
CA ASN A 129 -27.30 -2.72 -5.04
C ASN A 129 -25.98 -2.15 -4.51
N LYS A 130 -24.97 -2.15 -5.38
CA LYS A 130 -23.67 -1.55 -5.13
C LYS A 130 -23.33 -0.60 -6.26
N LEU A 131 -22.90 0.60 -5.91
CA LEU A 131 -22.29 1.55 -6.82
C LEU A 131 -20.81 1.23 -6.95
N ILE A 132 -20.36 0.96 -8.16
CA ILE A 132 -18.96 0.75 -8.49
C ILE A 132 -18.42 1.95 -9.22
N ILE A 133 -17.22 2.39 -8.85
CA ILE A 133 -16.50 3.47 -9.51
C ILE A 133 -15.06 3.06 -9.72
N VAL A 134 -14.57 3.18 -10.96
CA VAL A 134 -13.15 3.06 -11.29
C VAL A 134 -12.70 4.42 -11.76
N TYR A 135 -11.67 4.96 -11.12
CA TYR A 135 -11.13 6.28 -11.45
C TYR A 135 -9.63 6.23 -11.72
N ARG A 136 -9.12 7.18 -12.50
CA ARG A 136 -7.70 7.46 -12.61
C ARG A 136 -7.38 8.57 -11.62
N MET A 137 -6.63 8.25 -10.57
CA MET A 137 -6.10 9.26 -9.67
C MET A 137 -5.13 10.20 -10.40
N ARG A 138 -5.08 11.46 -9.96
CA ARG A 138 -4.15 12.45 -10.47
C ARG A 138 -2.72 11.92 -10.44
N PRO A 139 -1.94 12.14 -11.51
CA PRO A 139 -0.56 11.72 -11.56
C PRO A 139 0.24 12.08 -10.30
N GLU A 140 0.16 13.33 -9.84
CA GLU A 140 0.96 13.85 -8.73
C GLU A 140 0.74 13.05 -7.45
N HIS A 141 -0.48 12.57 -7.23
CA HIS A 141 -0.83 11.70 -6.11
C HIS A 141 -0.38 10.26 -6.34
N PHE A 142 -0.61 9.71 -7.53
CA PHE A 142 -0.29 8.31 -7.84
C PHE A 142 1.22 8.02 -7.86
N PHE A 143 2.02 8.97 -8.35
CA PHE A 143 3.48 8.83 -8.47
C PHE A 143 4.22 9.28 -7.22
N SER A 144 3.51 9.82 -6.24
CA SER A 144 4.09 10.20 -4.96
C SER A 144 4.76 9.02 -4.23
N PHE A 145 5.73 9.26 -3.35
CA PHE A 145 6.51 8.17 -2.74
C PHE A 145 5.84 7.46 -1.54
N MET A 146 4.50 7.48 -1.45
CA MET A 146 3.78 6.81 -0.35
C MET A 146 3.98 5.31 -0.32
N ASN A 147 4.03 4.77 0.91
CA ASN A 147 3.98 3.33 1.14
C ASN A 147 2.64 2.73 0.65
N ARG A 148 2.69 1.46 0.26
CA ARG A 148 1.55 0.74 -0.33
C ARG A 148 0.32 0.67 0.57
N HIS A 149 0.49 0.51 1.88
CA HIS A 149 -0.63 0.41 2.81
C HIS A 149 -1.40 1.73 2.94
N ASN A 150 -0.68 2.85 2.95
CA ASN A 150 -1.30 4.17 2.96
C ASN A 150 -1.99 4.46 1.63
N ARG A 151 -1.37 4.13 0.49
CA ARG A 151 -2.03 4.19 -0.83
C ARG A 151 -3.35 3.42 -0.84
N GLU A 152 -3.34 2.17 -0.38
CA GLU A 152 -4.56 1.35 -0.31
C GLU A 152 -5.69 2.00 0.52
N LYS A 153 -5.36 2.76 1.57
CA LYS A 153 -6.35 3.48 2.39
C LYS A 153 -6.96 4.70 1.69
N TYR A 154 -6.21 5.35 0.81
CA TYR A 154 -6.64 6.58 0.14
C TYR A 154 -7.21 6.32 -1.26
N ASP A 155 -6.79 5.22 -1.90
CA ASP A 155 -7.10 4.89 -3.29
C ASP A 155 -8.29 3.91 -3.40
N VAL A 156 -8.87 3.47 -2.27
CA VAL A 156 -10.01 2.54 -2.22
C VAL A 156 -11.04 2.98 -1.19
N PHE A 157 -12.28 3.21 -1.65
CA PHE A 157 -13.48 3.38 -0.83
C PHE A 157 -14.27 2.08 -0.83
N ASP A 158 -14.54 1.52 0.34
CA ASP A 158 -15.34 0.30 0.49
C ASP A 158 -16.36 0.49 1.63
N MET A 159 -17.58 0.88 1.27
CA MET A 159 -18.69 1.15 2.20
C MET A 159 -19.82 0.12 2.08
N GLU A 160 -19.54 -1.11 1.66
CA GLU A 160 -20.49 -2.19 1.34
C GLU A 160 -21.42 -1.91 0.14
N TRP A 161 -22.07 -0.74 0.10
CA TRP A 161 -22.94 -0.24 -0.97
C TRP A 161 -22.19 0.63 -2.00
N LEU A 162 -21.06 1.21 -1.63
CA LEU A 162 -20.17 1.96 -2.53
C LEU A 162 -18.82 1.27 -2.56
N TYR A 163 -18.32 1.04 -3.76
CA TYR A 163 -16.96 0.59 -3.98
C TYR A 163 -16.31 1.47 -5.05
N ALA A 164 -15.36 2.30 -4.65
CA ALA A 164 -14.61 3.13 -5.58
C ALA A 164 -13.12 2.82 -5.47
N CYS A 165 -12.42 2.64 -6.58
CA CYS A 165 -10.98 2.39 -6.54
C CYS A 165 -10.22 3.02 -7.70
N ASP A 166 -8.96 3.36 -7.43
CA ASP A 166 -8.03 3.76 -8.48
C ASP A 166 -7.79 2.61 -9.47
N LEU A 167 -7.56 2.99 -10.73
CA LEU A 167 -7.21 2.14 -11.87
C LEU A 167 -6.16 1.06 -11.54
N PHE A 168 -5.14 1.36 -10.73
CA PHE A 168 -4.12 0.38 -10.32
C PHE A 168 -4.72 -0.73 -9.45
N HIS A 169 -5.55 -0.36 -8.48
CA HIS A 169 -6.23 -1.32 -7.62
C HIS A 169 -7.22 -2.15 -8.42
N PHE A 170 -7.98 -1.52 -9.32
CA PHE A 170 -8.85 -2.23 -10.24
C PHE A 170 -8.08 -3.29 -11.05
N ALA A 171 -6.99 -2.90 -11.72
CA ALA A 171 -6.12 -3.82 -12.45
C ALA A 171 -5.56 -4.94 -11.54
N HIS A 172 -5.13 -4.60 -10.32
CA HIS A 172 -4.68 -5.58 -9.34
C HIS A 172 -5.76 -6.59 -8.98
N PHE A 173 -6.98 -6.12 -8.77
CA PHE A 173 -8.08 -6.99 -8.38
C PHE A 173 -8.59 -7.84 -9.54
N LEU A 174 -8.51 -7.36 -10.78
CA LEU A 174 -8.68 -8.18 -11.97
C LEU A 174 -7.61 -9.27 -12.06
N ASN A 175 -6.33 -8.90 -11.94
CA ASN A 175 -5.22 -9.86 -12.00
C ASN A 175 -5.27 -10.89 -10.85
N THR A 176 -5.77 -10.48 -9.69
CA THR A 176 -5.86 -11.32 -8.50
C THR A 176 -7.21 -12.03 -8.34
N GLY A 177 -8.13 -11.89 -9.28
CA GLY A 177 -9.41 -12.59 -9.26
C GLY A 177 -10.27 -12.29 -8.05
N LYS A 178 -10.33 -11.03 -7.60
CA LYS A 178 -11.25 -10.67 -6.50
C LYS A 178 -12.70 -10.73 -6.99
N ALA A 179 -13.52 -11.50 -6.26
CA ALA A 179 -14.92 -11.79 -6.54
C ALA A 179 -15.79 -10.60 -6.95
N ARG A 180 -15.58 -9.43 -6.33
CA ARG A 180 -16.39 -8.22 -6.55
C ARG A 180 -16.21 -7.61 -7.95
N PHE A 181 -15.13 -7.95 -8.66
CA PHE A 181 -14.79 -7.40 -9.97
C PHE A 181 -15.24 -8.29 -11.13
N VAL A 182 -15.56 -9.56 -10.85
CA VAL A 182 -16.19 -10.48 -11.80
C VAL A 182 -17.49 -9.86 -12.36
N GLU A 183 -18.30 -9.25 -11.49
CA GLU A 183 -19.55 -8.60 -11.89
C GLU A 183 -19.34 -7.39 -12.80
N ILE A 184 -18.29 -6.59 -12.53
CA ILE A 184 -17.97 -5.43 -13.36
C ILE A 184 -17.69 -5.93 -14.77
N VAL A 185 -16.88 -6.97 -14.93
CA VAL A 185 -16.53 -7.40 -16.28
C VAL A 185 -17.67 -8.09 -17.00
N GLU A 186 -18.36 -9.01 -16.34
CA GLU A 186 -19.51 -9.69 -16.92
C GLU A 186 -20.64 -8.72 -17.29
N LYS A 187 -21.01 -7.81 -16.37
CA LYS A 187 -22.19 -6.95 -16.56
C LYS A 187 -21.93 -5.69 -17.37
N SER A 188 -20.77 -5.04 -17.25
CA SER A 188 -20.50 -3.83 -18.04
C SER A 188 -20.44 -4.15 -19.54
N LEU A 189 -20.02 -5.37 -19.90
CA LEU A 189 -19.98 -5.85 -21.28
C LEU A 189 -21.34 -6.27 -21.83
N ARG A 190 -22.18 -6.89 -20.99
CA ARG A 190 -23.39 -7.59 -21.46
C ARG A 190 -24.69 -6.88 -21.12
N SER A 191 -24.66 -5.89 -20.23
CA SER A 191 -25.83 -5.12 -19.80
C SER A 191 -25.50 -3.62 -19.76
N PRO A 192 -25.46 -2.93 -20.92
CA PRO A 192 -25.16 -1.50 -21.00
C PRO A 192 -26.09 -0.64 -20.13
N GLN A 193 -27.28 -1.14 -19.81
CA GLN A 193 -28.28 -0.48 -18.98
C GLN A 193 -27.80 -0.24 -17.54
N CYS A 194 -26.91 -1.10 -17.02
CA CYS A 194 -26.31 -1.00 -15.68
C CYS A 194 -25.20 0.06 -15.58
N THR A 195 -24.70 0.49 -16.73
CA THR A 195 -23.59 1.42 -16.85
C THR A 195 -24.11 2.86 -16.75
N LEU A 196 -23.60 3.58 -15.76
CA LEU A 196 -23.87 5.00 -15.57
C LEU A 196 -22.93 5.83 -16.44
N TYR A 197 -21.67 5.40 -16.54
CA TYR A 197 -20.64 6.03 -17.37
C TYR A 197 -19.53 5.03 -17.70
N CYS A 198 -18.99 5.12 -18.92
CA CYS A 198 -17.85 4.33 -19.36
C CYS A 198 -16.96 5.19 -20.26
N SER A 199 -15.67 5.26 -19.95
CA SER A 199 -14.67 5.89 -20.81
C SER A 199 -14.28 4.96 -21.96
N LYS A 200 -13.84 5.51 -23.10
CA LYS A 200 -13.35 4.73 -24.25
C LYS A 200 -12.22 3.77 -23.87
N GLN A 201 -11.34 4.17 -22.97
CA GLN A 201 -10.21 3.36 -22.48
C GLN A 201 -10.71 2.14 -21.69
N PHE A 202 -11.78 2.33 -20.92
CA PHE A 202 -12.40 1.22 -20.20
C PHE A 202 -13.17 0.32 -21.18
N GLU A 203 -13.86 0.88 -22.18
CA GLU A 203 -14.45 0.08 -23.26
C GLU A 203 -13.40 -0.75 -24.00
N GLU A 204 -12.24 -0.18 -24.31
CA GLU A 204 -11.11 -0.89 -24.92
C GLU A 204 -10.64 -2.06 -24.04
N LEU A 205 -10.51 -1.89 -22.72
CA LEU A 205 -10.18 -2.99 -21.81
C LEU A 205 -11.19 -4.13 -21.93
N MET A 206 -12.47 -3.77 -21.89
CA MET A 206 -13.56 -4.72 -21.85
C MET A 206 -13.71 -5.45 -23.20
N ASN A 207 -13.49 -4.75 -24.30
CA ASN A 207 -13.58 -5.26 -25.67
C ASN A 207 -12.35 -6.09 -26.09
N CYS A 208 -11.16 -5.80 -25.54
CA CYS A 208 -9.89 -6.45 -25.91
C CYS A 208 -9.69 -7.86 -25.32
N ASN A 209 -10.74 -8.68 -25.37
CA ASN A 209 -10.78 -10.12 -25.11
C ASN A 209 -11.22 -10.49 -23.67
N ILE A 210 -12.47 -10.96 -23.59
CA ILE A 210 -13.11 -11.72 -22.51
C ILE A 210 -12.28 -12.98 -22.11
N SER A 211 -11.14 -13.26 -22.73
CA SER A 211 -10.26 -14.38 -22.35
C SER A 211 -9.70 -14.29 -20.92
N PHE A 212 -9.62 -13.10 -20.31
CA PHE A 212 -9.10 -13.00 -18.94
C PHE A 212 -10.07 -13.57 -17.90
N VAL A 213 -11.40 -13.49 -18.11
CA VAL A 213 -12.39 -14.18 -17.27
C VAL A 213 -12.23 -15.70 -17.37
N LYS A 214 -11.61 -16.18 -18.47
CA LYS A 214 -11.23 -17.57 -18.72
C LYS A 214 -9.78 -17.89 -18.34
N ASN A 215 -9.09 -17.01 -17.60
CA ASN A 215 -7.74 -17.26 -17.15
C ASN A 215 -7.71 -18.32 -16.03
N LYS A 216 -6.78 -19.28 -16.13
CA LYS A 216 -6.67 -20.40 -15.18
C LYS A 216 -6.48 -19.94 -13.73
N ASP A 217 -5.60 -18.97 -13.48
CA ASP A 217 -5.34 -18.45 -12.14
C ASP A 217 -6.53 -17.66 -11.60
N PHE A 218 -7.22 -16.92 -12.46
CA PHE A 218 -8.44 -16.20 -12.10
C PHE A 218 -9.52 -17.19 -11.61
N ILE A 219 -9.82 -18.22 -12.41
CA ILE A 219 -10.82 -19.24 -12.07
C ILE A 219 -10.46 -20.00 -10.79
N LYS A 220 -9.19 -20.38 -10.63
CA LYS A 220 -8.70 -21.01 -9.40
C LYS A 220 -8.95 -20.14 -8.17
N ARG A 221 -8.74 -18.82 -8.29
CA ARG A 221 -8.96 -17.89 -7.18
C ARG A 221 -10.44 -17.68 -6.89
N CYS A 222 -11.31 -17.62 -7.90
CA CYS A 222 -12.77 -17.61 -7.68
C CYS A 222 -13.23 -18.85 -6.90
N LEU A 223 -12.75 -20.04 -7.27
CA LEU A 223 -13.00 -21.28 -6.53
C LEU A 223 -12.48 -21.23 -5.09
N MET A 224 -11.29 -20.68 -4.86
CA MET A 224 -10.76 -20.55 -3.48
C MET A 224 -11.55 -19.52 -2.65
N GLN A 225 -11.97 -18.42 -3.26
CA GLN A 225 -12.68 -17.34 -2.57
C GLN A 225 -14.13 -17.69 -2.25
N SER A 226 -14.79 -18.54 -3.05
CA SER A 226 -16.18 -18.95 -2.80
C SER A 226 -16.36 -19.61 -1.44
N CYS A 227 -15.35 -20.29 -0.90
CA CYS A 227 -15.40 -20.85 0.44
C CYS A 227 -14.78 -19.94 1.52
N GLY A 228 -13.95 -18.97 1.14
CA GLY A 228 -13.12 -18.22 2.08
C GLY A 228 -13.90 -17.36 3.07
N GLN A 229 -15.05 -16.82 2.64
CA GLN A 229 -15.91 -15.97 3.48
C GLN A 229 -16.91 -16.76 4.32
N VAL A 230 -17.29 -17.95 3.87
CA VAL A 230 -18.29 -18.82 4.54
C VAL A 230 -17.60 -19.80 5.49
N GLY A 231 -16.45 -20.34 5.12
CA GLY A 231 -15.76 -21.38 5.88
C GLY A 231 -14.42 -20.95 6.46
N ALA A 232 -14.01 -21.62 7.53
CA ALA A 232 -12.70 -21.50 8.16
C ALA A 232 -12.15 -22.87 8.53
N LYS A 233 -10.82 -23.00 8.48
CA LYS A 233 -10.14 -24.22 8.91
C LYS A 233 -10.08 -24.27 10.43
N LYS A 234 -10.72 -25.28 11.03
CA LYS A 234 -10.61 -25.62 12.46
C LYS A 234 -9.90 -26.97 12.58
N GLY A 235 -8.59 -26.92 12.89
CA GLY A 235 -7.74 -28.11 12.88
C GLY A 235 -7.61 -28.70 11.47
N LYS A 236 -8.02 -29.97 11.29
CA LYS A 236 -8.02 -30.65 9.99
C LYS A 236 -9.31 -30.49 9.19
N LYS A 237 -10.40 -29.98 9.80
CA LYS A 237 -11.71 -29.84 9.15
C LYS A 237 -11.95 -28.40 8.69
N PHE A 238 -12.63 -28.25 7.56
CA PHE A 238 -13.13 -26.96 7.08
C PHE A 238 -14.58 -26.84 7.51
N CYS A 239 -14.92 -25.80 8.27
CA CYS A 239 -16.22 -25.66 8.93
C CYS A 239 -16.81 -24.28 8.67
N LEU A 240 -18.14 -24.16 8.74
CA LEU A 240 -18.87 -22.91 8.67
C LEU A 240 -18.37 -21.89 9.71
N ARG A 241 -18.23 -20.62 9.31
CA ARG A 241 -17.93 -19.50 10.20
C ARG A 241 -19.21 -19.03 10.88
N ARG A 242 -19.09 -18.69 12.17
CA ARG A 242 -20.21 -18.11 12.96
C ARG A 242 -20.68 -16.74 12.46
N SER A 243 -19.83 -16.02 11.73
CA SER A 243 -20.13 -14.69 11.18
C SER A 243 -20.72 -14.75 9.77
N THR A 244 -21.08 -15.93 9.27
CA THR A 244 -21.63 -16.10 7.92
C THR A 244 -23.04 -15.51 7.88
N THR A 245 -23.38 -14.84 6.78
CA THR A 245 -24.73 -14.32 6.52
C THR A 245 -25.26 -14.87 5.20
N LEU A 246 -26.56 -14.75 4.95
CA LEU A 246 -27.16 -15.07 3.63
C LEU A 246 -26.50 -14.27 2.49
N GLN A 247 -26.07 -13.04 2.77
CA GLN A 247 -25.33 -12.25 1.79
C GLN A 247 -23.98 -12.89 1.47
N THR A 248 -23.28 -13.42 2.47
CA THR A 248 -22.03 -14.15 2.29
C THR A 248 -22.23 -15.41 1.45
N PHE A 249 -23.30 -16.17 1.69
CA PHE A 249 -23.67 -17.31 0.85
C PHE A 249 -23.99 -16.90 -0.58
N SER A 250 -24.75 -15.81 -0.77
CA SER A 250 -25.06 -15.28 -2.10
C SER A 250 -23.78 -14.91 -2.88
N ASP A 251 -22.82 -14.26 -2.22
CA ASP A 251 -21.53 -13.91 -2.82
C ASP A 251 -20.69 -15.16 -3.16
N SER A 252 -20.80 -16.21 -2.36
CA SER A 252 -20.15 -17.51 -2.60
C SER A 252 -20.75 -18.30 -3.77
N PHE A 253 -22.07 -18.47 -3.81
CA PHE A 253 -22.76 -19.16 -4.93
C PHE A 253 -22.58 -18.42 -6.25
N LYS A 254 -22.54 -17.09 -6.21
CA LYS A 254 -22.20 -16.26 -7.37
C LYS A 254 -20.85 -16.64 -7.98
N LEU A 255 -19.82 -16.85 -7.15
CA LEU A 255 -18.50 -17.23 -7.64
C LEU A 255 -18.51 -18.64 -8.24
N LEU A 256 -19.20 -19.59 -7.60
CA LEU A 256 -19.31 -20.96 -8.13
C LEU A 256 -20.07 -20.99 -9.46
N TYR A 257 -21.19 -20.29 -9.55
CA TYR A 257 -21.97 -20.17 -10.78
C TYR A 257 -21.15 -19.58 -11.93
N TYR A 258 -20.43 -18.49 -11.65
CA TYR A 258 -19.55 -17.90 -12.65
C TYR A 258 -18.47 -18.90 -13.12
N VAL A 259 -17.83 -19.61 -12.19
CA VAL A 259 -16.84 -20.64 -12.55
C VAL A 259 -17.49 -21.75 -13.38
N GLU A 260 -18.68 -22.20 -13.01
CA GLU A 260 -19.42 -23.21 -13.75
C GLU A 260 -19.69 -22.78 -15.19
N CYS A 261 -20.18 -21.56 -15.41
CA CYS A 261 -20.40 -21.00 -16.74
C CYS A 261 -19.11 -21.02 -17.57
N VAL A 262 -18.01 -20.49 -17.01
CA VAL A 262 -16.72 -20.47 -17.70
C VAL A 262 -16.23 -21.87 -18.05
N LEU A 263 -16.32 -22.83 -17.12
CA LEU A 263 -15.92 -24.21 -17.35
C LEU A 263 -16.86 -24.95 -18.32
N ASN A 264 -18.09 -24.48 -18.51
CA ASN A 264 -19.03 -24.97 -19.52
C ASN A 264 -18.86 -24.28 -20.88
N GLY A 265 -17.98 -23.28 -21.00
CA GLY A 265 -17.89 -22.45 -22.19
C GLY A 265 -19.13 -21.57 -22.42
N SER A 266 -19.97 -21.40 -21.40
CA SER A 266 -21.18 -20.58 -21.43
C SER A 266 -20.98 -19.26 -20.72
N ASP A 267 -21.90 -18.34 -21.01
CA ASP A 267 -21.94 -17.01 -20.43
C ASP A 267 -22.80 -17.01 -19.17
N ALA A 268 -22.37 -16.30 -18.13
CA ALA A 268 -23.14 -16.17 -16.89
C ALA A 268 -24.42 -15.36 -17.15
N LYS A 269 -25.58 -15.94 -16.83
CA LYS A 269 -26.90 -15.31 -16.99
C LYS A 269 -27.44 -14.83 -15.65
N VAL A 270 -28.58 -14.13 -15.70
CA VAL A 270 -29.35 -13.84 -14.49
C VAL A 270 -29.88 -15.18 -13.95
N VAL A 271 -29.46 -15.54 -12.74
CA VAL A 271 -29.71 -16.86 -12.12
C VAL A 271 -31.21 -17.22 -12.10
N GLY A 272 -32.09 -16.27 -11.78
CA GLY A 272 -33.53 -16.51 -11.75
C GLY A 272 -34.18 -16.78 -13.12
N GLU A 273 -33.47 -16.55 -14.22
CA GLU A 273 -33.94 -16.75 -15.59
C GLU A 273 -33.18 -17.88 -16.30
N ASP A 274 -32.15 -18.43 -15.65
CA ASP A 274 -31.30 -19.46 -16.23
C ASP A 274 -31.89 -20.86 -16.02
N LYS A 275 -32.46 -21.43 -17.08
CA LYS A 275 -32.97 -22.81 -17.06
C LYS A 275 -31.85 -23.87 -17.05
N SER A 276 -30.59 -23.47 -17.27
CA SER A 276 -29.43 -24.36 -17.37
C SER A 276 -28.63 -24.51 -16.08
N LEU A 277 -29.15 -24.02 -14.95
CA LEU A 277 -28.55 -24.22 -13.63
C LEU A 277 -28.35 -25.72 -13.33
N CYS A 278 -27.21 -26.07 -12.73
CA CYS A 278 -26.98 -27.41 -12.19
C CYS A 278 -27.89 -27.67 -10.97
N GLU A 279 -27.98 -28.93 -10.57
CA GLU A 279 -28.82 -29.34 -9.44
C GLU A 279 -28.40 -28.63 -8.15
N GLU A 280 -27.10 -28.55 -7.85
CA GLU A 280 -26.60 -27.82 -6.67
C GLU A 280 -27.02 -26.34 -6.69
N ALA A 281 -26.98 -25.70 -7.87
CA ALA A 281 -27.37 -24.30 -8.03
C ALA A 281 -28.89 -24.10 -7.84
N LYS A 282 -29.72 -25.02 -8.36
CA LYS A 282 -31.18 -25.00 -8.15
C LYS A 282 -31.53 -25.15 -6.67
N PHE A 283 -30.95 -26.14 -6.00
CA PHE A 283 -31.17 -26.34 -4.56
C PHE A 283 -30.73 -25.13 -3.73
N ALA A 284 -29.56 -24.55 -4.05
CA ALA A 284 -29.10 -23.34 -3.38
C ALA A 284 -30.09 -22.17 -3.60
N LEU A 285 -30.60 -21.99 -4.82
CA LEU A 285 -31.51 -20.89 -5.16
C LEU A 285 -32.86 -21.03 -4.45
N GLU A 286 -33.43 -22.23 -4.44
CA GLU A 286 -34.71 -22.53 -3.76
C GLU A 286 -34.59 -22.26 -2.27
N MET A 287 -33.56 -22.82 -1.62
CA MET A 287 -33.39 -22.69 -0.17
C MET A 287 -33.05 -21.24 0.23
N MET A 288 -32.24 -20.53 -0.56
CA MET A 288 -31.99 -19.11 -0.33
C MET A 288 -33.27 -18.27 -0.49
N SER A 289 -34.14 -18.61 -1.46
CA SER A 289 -35.42 -17.92 -1.66
C SER A 289 -36.36 -18.07 -0.47
N GLU A 290 -36.42 -19.27 0.12
CA GLU A 290 -37.17 -19.53 1.35
C GLU A 290 -36.59 -18.72 2.51
N LEU A 291 -35.27 -18.78 2.72
CA LEU A 291 -34.61 -18.10 3.84
C LEU A 291 -34.75 -16.57 3.79
N TYR A 292 -34.72 -15.98 2.59
CA TYR A 292 -35.00 -14.55 2.43
C TYR A 292 -36.48 -14.19 2.66
N THR A 293 -37.40 -15.15 2.58
CA THR A 293 -38.85 -14.91 2.78
C THR A 293 -39.25 -15.00 4.25
N PHE A 294 -38.66 -15.92 5.02
CA PHE A 294 -39.12 -16.24 6.37
C PHE A 294 -38.35 -15.52 7.51
N GLU A 295 -37.36 -14.69 7.19
CA GLU A 295 -36.53 -13.86 8.10
C GLU A 295 -35.89 -14.58 9.33
N HIS A 296 -36.06 -15.90 9.45
CA HIS A 296 -35.49 -16.72 10.51
C HIS A 296 -34.63 -17.85 9.92
N ILE A 297 -33.33 -17.73 10.16
CA ILE A 297 -32.34 -18.77 9.89
C ILE A 297 -32.28 -19.63 11.16
N ASN A 298 -32.56 -20.93 11.04
CA ASN A 298 -32.12 -21.88 12.07
C ASN A 298 -30.71 -22.37 11.72
N GLU A 299 -29.90 -22.74 12.72
CA GLU A 299 -28.51 -23.21 12.50
C GLU A 299 -28.44 -24.38 11.49
N SER A 300 -29.50 -25.20 11.42
CA SER A 300 -29.61 -26.31 10.47
C SER A 300 -29.65 -25.86 9.00
N ALA A 301 -30.22 -24.70 8.68
CA ALA A 301 -30.30 -24.19 7.31
C ALA A 301 -28.93 -23.69 6.81
N ASP A 302 -28.15 -23.03 7.66
CA ASP A 302 -26.81 -22.58 7.31
C ASP A 302 -25.85 -23.76 7.07
N GLU A 303 -25.97 -24.82 7.87
CA GLU A 303 -25.19 -26.05 7.65
C GLU A 303 -25.55 -26.71 6.30
N LYS A 304 -26.83 -26.75 5.95
CA LYS A 304 -27.26 -27.26 4.63
C LYS A 304 -26.74 -26.39 3.47
N LEU A 305 -26.80 -25.05 3.60
CA LEU A 305 -26.24 -24.14 2.58
C LEU A 305 -24.73 -24.39 2.42
N PHE A 306 -24.04 -24.60 3.53
CA PHE A 306 -22.62 -24.90 3.53
C PHE A 306 -22.31 -26.23 2.83
N ASP A 307 -23.08 -27.28 3.10
CA ASP A 307 -22.90 -28.59 2.45
C ASP A 307 -23.13 -28.51 0.94
N ILE A 308 -24.17 -27.80 0.50
CA ILE A 308 -24.43 -27.56 -0.94
C ILE A 308 -23.25 -26.80 -1.57
N LEU A 309 -22.77 -25.74 -0.91
CA LEU A 309 -21.63 -24.95 -1.38
C LEU A 309 -20.38 -25.82 -1.54
N MET A 310 -20.07 -26.66 -0.55
CA MET A 310 -18.89 -27.53 -0.58
C MET A 310 -19.01 -28.59 -1.66
N LYS A 311 -20.17 -29.24 -1.79
CA LYS A 311 -20.44 -30.24 -2.85
C LYS A 311 -20.29 -29.64 -4.24
N TRP A 312 -20.86 -28.46 -4.47
CA TRP A 312 -20.77 -27.79 -5.75
C TRP A 312 -19.32 -27.42 -6.08
N LYS A 313 -18.57 -26.89 -5.10
CA LYS A 313 -17.15 -26.59 -5.28
C LYS A 313 -16.34 -27.84 -5.63
N GLU A 314 -16.55 -28.97 -4.96
CA GLU A 314 -15.83 -30.21 -5.25
C GLU A 314 -16.05 -30.69 -6.69
N ASN A 315 -17.27 -30.56 -7.21
CA ASN A 315 -17.58 -30.87 -8.60
C ASN A 315 -16.84 -29.94 -9.56
N LEU A 316 -16.82 -28.64 -9.26
CA LEU A 316 -16.11 -27.65 -10.08
C LEU A 316 -14.58 -27.79 -9.99
N ASP A 317 -14.02 -28.18 -8.85
CA ASP A 317 -12.58 -28.48 -8.72
C ASP A 317 -12.16 -29.63 -9.65
N LYS A 318 -12.95 -30.71 -9.70
CA LYS A 318 -12.71 -31.85 -10.61
C LYS A 318 -12.73 -31.40 -12.06
N LYS A 319 -13.71 -30.58 -12.43
CA LYS A 319 -13.85 -30.06 -13.79
C LYS A 319 -12.74 -29.07 -14.16
N PHE A 320 -12.37 -28.19 -13.23
CA PHE A 320 -11.27 -27.25 -13.40
C PHE A 320 -9.93 -27.97 -13.66
N ALA A 321 -9.70 -29.11 -13.01
CA ALA A 321 -8.47 -29.89 -13.20
C ALA A 321 -8.28 -30.41 -14.63
N ILE A 322 -9.37 -30.65 -15.37
CA ILE A 322 -9.36 -31.21 -16.72
C ILE A 322 -9.63 -30.18 -17.83
N THR A 323 -10.01 -28.95 -17.47
CA THR A 323 -10.34 -27.89 -18.45
C THR A 323 -9.08 -27.15 -18.87
N ASP A 324 -8.85 -27.04 -20.17
CA ASP A 324 -7.76 -26.22 -20.70
C ASP A 324 -8.16 -24.74 -20.69
N LEU A 325 -7.42 -23.93 -19.96
CA LEU A 325 -7.69 -22.52 -19.73
C LEU A 325 -6.46 -21.70 -20.06
N SER A 326 -6.67 -20.54 -20.67
CA SER A 326 -5.57 -19.64 -21.06
C SER A 326 -4.76 -19.16 -19.85
N THR A 327 -3.46 -18.95 -20.05
CA THR A 327 -2.50 -18.54 -19.00
C THR A 327 -1.98 -17.12 -19.18
N SER A 328 -2.19 -16.48 -20.32
CA SER A 328 -1.55 -15.21 -20.67
C SER A 328 -2.54 -14.05 -20.77
N TYR A 329 -2.47 -13.11 -19.82
CA TYR A 329 -3.20 -11.83 -19.81
C TYR A 329 -2.46 -10.71 -19.06
N THR A 330 -1.49 -11.05 -18.21
CA THR A 330 -0.73 -10.09 -17.39
C THR A 330 -0.07 -9.00 -18.22
N ASP A 331 0.44 -9.34 -19.41
CA ASP A 331 1.14 -8.40 -20.27
C ASP A 331 0.17 -7.38 -20.89
N PHE A 332 -1.00 -7.84 -21.35
CA PHE A 332 -2.04 -6.95 -21.87
C PHE A 332 -2.54 -5.99 -20.78
N LEU A 333 -2.88 -6.50 -19.60
CA LEU A 333 -3.35 -5.63 -18.51
C LEU A 333 -2.28 -4.63 -18.08
N SER A 334 -1.01 -5.04 -18.06
CA SER A 334 0.10 -4.14 -17.75
C SER A 334 0.25 -3.05 -18.81
N ASN A 335 0.12 -3.41 -20.09
CA ASN A 335 0.16 -2.47 -21.21
C ASN A 335 -1.02 -1.48 -21.16
N TRP A 336 -2.23 -1.96 -20.92
CA TRP A 336 -3.42 -1.14 -20.77
C TRP A 336 -3.35 -0.20 -19.56
N LEU A 337 -2.89 -0.71 -18.42
CA LEU A 337 -2.66 0.09 -17.21
C LEU A 337 -1.64 1.20 -17.49
N GLY A 338 -0.54 0.85 -18.17
CA GLY A 338 0.49 1.80 -18.59
C GLY A 338 -0.07 2.89 -19.49
N SER A 339 -0.69 2.51 -20.63
CA SER A 339 -1.22 3.46 -21.61
C SER A 339 -2.34 4.34 -21.05
N THR A 340 -3.25 3.76 -20.26
CA THR A 340 -4.36 4.51 -19.66
C THR A 340 -3.89 5.49 -18.59
N ARG A 341 -2.80 5.16 -17.87
CA ARG A 341 -2.21 6.04 -16.86
C ARG A 341 -1.43 7.19 -17.49
N THR A 342 -0.65 6.91 -18.53
CA THR A 342 0.26 7.91 -19.12
C THR A 342 -0.37 8.76 -20.21
N LYS A 343 -1.62 8.49 -20.62
CA LYS A 343 -2.32 9.22 -21.69
C LYS A 343 -2.36 10.74 -21.52
N THR A 344 -2.51 11.24 -20.29
CA THR A 344 -2.54 12.68 -19.99
C THR A 344 -1.14 13.26 -19.70
N MET A 345 -0.10 12.45 -19.79
CA MET A 345 1.26 12.86 -19.45
C MET A 345 2.04 13.29 -20.68
N ASN A 346 2.50 14.54 -20.66
CA ASN A 346 3.62 14.95 -21.50
C ASN A 346 4.92 14.44 -20.86
N LEU A 347 5.20 13.15 -21.03
CA LEU A 347 6.48 12.58 -20.62
C LEU A 347 7.55 13.03 -21.59
N ASP A 348 8.50 13.83 -21.10
CA ASP A 348 9.74 14.09 -21.83
C ASP A 348 10.58 12.81 -21.72
N THR A 349 10.45 11.92 -22.71
CA THR A 349 11.18 10.64 -22.75
C THR A 349 12.64 10.91 -23.08
N ARG A 350 13.38 11.49 -22.13
CA ARG A 350 14.83 11.55 -22.23
C ARG A 350 15.34 10.11 -22.38
N PRO A 351 16.07 9.80 -23.45
CA PRO A 351 16.53 8.43 -23.66
C PRO A 351 17.43 8.03 -22.50
N VAL A 352 17.03 6.99 -21.77
CA VAL A 352 17.80 6.32 -20.71
C VAL A 352 19.19 5.87 -21.20
N ASN A 353 19.42 5.89 -22.52
CA ASN A 353 20.60 5.36 -23.20
C ASN A 353 21.93 6.06 -22.91
N SER A 354 21.98 7.33 -22.50
CA SER A 354 23.29 8.01 -22.28
C SER A 354 24.07 7.40 -21.12
N ASP A 355 23.37 6.98 -20.07
CA ASP A 355 23.98 6.56 -18.80
C ASP A 355 23.95 5.03 -18.61
N LEU A 356 23.04 4.35 -19.33
CA LEU A 356 22.85 2.91 -19.22
C LEU A 356 24.10 2.10 -19.57
N GLY A 357 24.89 2.57 -20.53
CA GLY A 357 26.16 1.95 -20.91
C GLY A 357 27.16 1.96 -19.76
N GLN A 358 27.34 3.11 -19.10
CA GLN A 358 28.26 3.28 -17.98
C GLN A 358 27.80 2.47 -16.75
N VAL A 359 26.50 2.45 -16.46
CA VAL A 359 25.94 1.64 -15.36
C VAL A 359 26.11 0.14 -15.64
N LYS A 360 25.84 -0.32 -16.87
CA LYS A 360 26.07 -1.73 -17.26
C LYS A 360 27.54 -2.12 -17.15
N GLU A 361 28.45 -1.26 -17.59
CA GLU A 361 29.90 -1.47 -17.47
C GLU A 361 30.33 -1.51 -16.00
N LEU A 362 29.81 -0.60 -15.17
CA LEU A 362 30.09 -0.60 -13.73
C LEU A 362 29.56 -1.88 -13.05
N CYS A 363 28.31 -2.29 -13.34
CA CYS A 363 27.76 -3.54 -12.84
C CYS A 363 28.59 -4.75 -13.28
N HIS A 364 29.06 -4.78 -14.54
CA HIS A 364 29.93 -5.84 -15.04
C HIS A 364 31.27 -5.87 -14.29
N ARG A 365 31.94 -4.72 -14.13
CA ARG A 365 33.20 -4.60 -13.36
C ARG A 365 33.05 -5.02 -11.90
N LEU A 366 31.88 -4.79 -11.31
CA LEU A 366 31.57 -5.18 -9.93
C LEU A 366 31.05 -6.63 -9.80
N GLY A 367 30.98 -7.39 -10.90
CA GLY A 367 30.48 -8.78 -10.90
C GLY A 367 28.96 -8.91 -10.72
N VAL A 368 28.20 -7.84 -10.90
CA VAL A 368 26.74 -7.78 -10.74
C VAL A 368 26.06 -8.04 -12.08
N SER A 369 25.95 -9.30 -12.49
CA SER A 369 25.46 -9.71 -13.83
C SER A 369 23.92 -9.79 -13.96
N HIS A 370 23.16 -9.54 -12.88
CA HIS A 370 21.73 -9.84 -12.81
C HIS A 370 20.79 -8.62 -12.84
N ILE A 371 21.31 -7.40 -13.01
CA ILE A 371 20.48 -6.19 -13.09
C ILE A 371 20.22 -5.87 -14.56
N ARG A 372 18.94 -5.85 -14.95
CA ARG A 372 18.46 -5.44 -16.27
C ARG A 372 17.82 -4.04 -16.16
N PRO A 373 18.63 -2.97 -16.23
CA PRO A 373 18.13 -1.60 -16.08
C PRO A 373 17.33 -1.11 -17.31
N ASP A 374 17.25 -1.91 -18.37
CA ASP A 374 16.55 -1.67 -19.64
C ASP A 374 15.02 -1.81 -19.57
N LYS A 375 14.46 -2.35 -18.49
CA LYS A 375 13.02 -2.32 -18.25
C LYS A 375 12.70 -1.07 -17.45
N ASN A 376 12.05 -0.07 -18.08
CA ASN A 376 11.57 1.14 -17.42
C ASN A 376 10.84 0.78 -16.12
N VAL A 377 11.52 0.97 -14.98
CA VAL A 377 11.01 0.62 -13.65
C VAL A 377 10.10 1.73 -13.18
N VAL A 378 8.87 1.73 -13.68
CA VAL A 378 7.77 2.39 -12.98
C VAL A 378 7.10 1.28 -12.16
N SER A 379 7.59 1.04 -10.95
CA SER A 379 7.03 -0.01 -10.08
C SER A 379 5.55 0.20 -9.78
N SER A 380 5.06 1.44 -9.85
CA SER A 380 3.64 1.73 -9.73
C SER A 380 2.80 1.16 -10.89
N LEU A 381 3.41 0.70 -11.98
CA LEU A 381 2.73 0.08 -13.12
C LEU A 381 2.95 -1.44 -13.21
N SER A 382 3.69 -2.06 -12.28
CA SER A 382 4.06 -3.47 -12.37
C SER A 382 4.39 -4.13 -11.03
N TYR A 383 4.09 -5.42 -10.86
CA TYR A 383 4.21 -6.15 -9.58
C TYR A 383 5.63 -6.60 -9.20
N TRP A 384 6.66 -5.84 -9.57
CA TRP A 384 8.05 -6.24 -9.31
C TRP A 384 8.51 -5.84 -7.90
N ASN A 385 9.50 -6.56 -7.38
CA ASN A 385 10.21 -6.16 -6.17
C ASN A 385 10.88 -4.80 -6.40
N GLU A 386 10.52 -3.82 -5.59
CA GLU A 386 11.01 -2.43 -5.68
C GLU A 386 12.40 -2.25 -5.07
N SER A 387 12.93 -3.30 -4.44
CA SER A 387 14.31 -3.36 -3.99
C SER A 387 14.91 -4.72 -4.30
N LYS A 388 16.20 -4.71 -4.61
CA LYS A 388 17.03 -5.91 -4.65
C LYS A 388 18.30 -5.64 -3.84
N GLU A 389 18.40 -6.31 -2.70
CA GLU A 389 19.61 -6.31 -1.87
C GLU A 389 20.24 -7.70 -1.93
N GLU A 390 21.54 -7.76 -2.23
CA GLU A 390 22.30 -9.00 -2.11
C GLU A 390 23.64 -8.69 -1.48
N ARG A 391 24.01 -9.53 -0.53
CA ARG A 391 25.38 -9.61 -0.02
C ARG A 391 26.01 -10.69 -0.87
N GLY A 392 26.87 -10.33 -1.81
CA GLY A 392 27.44 -11.29 -2.76
C GLY A 392 27.99 -12.55 -2.07
N LYS A 393 28.22 -13.62 -2.83
CA LYS A 393 28.61 -14.94 -2.30
C LYS A 393 29.76 -14.87 -1.29
N ASP A 394 30.73 -13.99 -1.53
CA ASP A 394 31.92 -13.82 -0.69
C ASP A 394 31.83 -12.64 0.30
N LYS A 395 30.69 -11.93 0.33
CA LYS A 395 30.41 -10.72 1.14
C LYS A 395 31.40 -9.57 0.95
N LEU A 396 32.22 -9.62 -0.11
CA LEU A 396 33.18 -8.56 -0.47
C LEU A 396 32.46 -7.32 -1.01
N VAL A 397 31.34 -7.52 -1.70
CA VAL A 397 30.50 -6.45 -2.26
C VAL A 397 29.06 -6.66 -1.79
N GLU A 398 28.53 -5.63 -1.14
CA GLU A 398 27.10 -5.51 -0.89
C GLU A 398 26.51 -4.63 -1.99
N TYR A 399 25.47 -5.10 -2.69
CA TYR A 399 24.75 -4.28 -3.66
C TYR A 399 23.29 -4.13 -3.25
N GLY A 400 22.77 -2.91 -3.45
CA GLY A 400 21.37 -2.57 -3.25
C GLY A 400 20.88 -1.76 -4.46
N ALA A 401 19.81 -2.22 -5.08
CA ALA A 401 19.09 -1.47 -6.10
C ALA A 401 17.70 -1.14 -5.54
N TYR A 402 17.30 0.12 -5.61
CA TYR A 402 16.00 0.60 -5.14
C TYR A 402 15.31 1.34 -6.28
N GLU A 403 14.04 1.04 -6.51
CA GLU A 403 13.20 1.87 -7.35
C GLU A 403 13.00 3.24 -6.67
N ILE A 404 12.91 4.30 -7.48
CA ILE A 404 12.99 5.69 -7.02
C ILE A 404 11.87 6.09 -6.04
N ARG A 405 10.66 5.53 -6.17
CA ARG A 405 9.55 5.65 -5.21
C ARG A 405 9.94 5.08 -3.87
N LEU A 406 10.44 3.84 -3.84
CA LEU A 406 10.84 3.19 -2.59
C LEU A 406 12.02 3.94 -1.96
N PHE A 407 12.98 4.40 -2.76
CA PHE A 407 14.09 5.22 -2.29
C PHE A 407 13.59 6.51 -1.62
N CYS A 408 12.69 7.26 -2.26
CA CYS A 408 12.08 8.46 -1.69
C CYS A 408 11.25 8.15 -0.42
N GLU A 409 10.53 7.03 -0.40
CA GLU A 409 9.79 6.56 0.77
C GLU A 409 10.72 6.33 1.96
N MET A 410 11.85 5.65 1.71
CA MET A 410 12.87 5.39 2.73
C MET A 410 13.57 6.67 3.18
N LEU A 411 13.81 7.62 2.28
CA LEU A 411 14.34 8.95 2.63
C LEU A 411 13.37 9.73 3.51
N TRP A 412 12.08 9.78 3.16
CA TRP A 412 11.08 10.48 3.95
C TRP A 412 10.89 9.86 5.33
N LYS A 413 10.90 8.52 5.40
CA LYS A 413 10.94 7.76 6.66
C LYS A 413 12.27 7.90 7.41
N CYS A 414 13.25 8.59 6.84
CA CYS A 414 14.57 8.81 7.43
C CYS A 414 15.33 7.51 7.72
N SER A 415 15.23 6.51 6.84
CA SER A 415 16.02 5.28 6.93
C SER A 415 17.50 5.63 7.07
N VAL A 416 18.11 5.19 8.17
CA VAL A 416 19.52 5.51 8.49
C VAL A 416 20.44 5.17 7.33
N VAL A 417 20.28 3.99 6.72
CA VAL A 417 21.12 3.54 5.60
C VAL A 417 21.00 4.48 4.39
N ILE A 418 19.77 4.90 4.06
CA ILE A 418 19.53 5.74 2.89
C ILE A 418 19.97 7.18 3.14
N LEU A 419 19.79 7.69 4.36
CA LEU A 419 20.33 8.99 4.76
C LEU A 419 21.86 8.99 4.65
N GLU A 420 22.53 7.94 5.12
CA GLU A 420 23.99 7.85 5.00
C GLU A 420 24.47 7.85 3.54
N ILE A 421 23.73 7.20 2.64
CA ILE A 421 24.01 7.26 1.20
C ILE A 421 23.79 8.68 0.63
N LEU A 422 22.82 9.44 1.12
CA LEU A 422 22.61 10.83 0.69
C LEU A 422 23.70 11.80 1.20
N PHE A 423 24.29 11.49 2.36
CA PHE A 423 25.28 12.35 3.03
C PHE A 423 26.74 11.96 2.74
N THR A 424 27.01 10.88 2.00
CA THR A 424 28.38 10.56 1.58
C THR A 424 28.77 11.39 0.36
N ASP A 425 29.99 11.92 0.32
CA ASP A 425 30.50 12.69 -0.84
C ASP A 425 31.38 11.82 -1.77
N SER A 426 31.27 10.50 -1.66
CA SER A 426 32.21 9.57 -2.31
C SER A 426 31.49 8.58 -3.19
N HIS A 427 30.76 9.15 -4.13
CA HIS A 427 30.11 8.41 -5.19
C HIS A 427 31.07 8.25 -6.36
N ILE A 428 31.14 7.03 -6.91
CA ILE A 428 31.92 6.74 -8.12
C ILE A 428 31.21 7.32 -9.35
N TYR A 429 29.88 7.38 -9.29
CA TYR A 429 29.01 7.88 -10.35
C TYR A 429 27.80 8.57 -9.74
N GLU A 430 27.41 9.70 -10.31
CA GLU A 430 26.21 10.46 -9.95
C GLU A 430 25.60 11.08 -11.20
N THR A 431 24.27 11.08 -11.28
CA THR A 431 23.51 11.82 -12.29
C THR A 431 23.25 13.25 -11.83
N ASP A 432 22.86 14.14 -12.74
CA ASP A 432 22.46 15.51 -12.37
C ASP A 432 21.26 15.54 -11.42
N LEU A 433 20.32 14.60 -11.59
CA LEU A 433 19.19 14.43 -10.68
C LEU A 433 19.64 14.06 -9.26
N TRP A 434 20.67 13.22 -9.13
CA TRP A 434 21.24 12.90 -7.82
C TRP A 434 21.89 14.12 -7.17
N ARG A 435 22.70 14.88 -7.94
CA ARG A 435 23.37 16.10 -7.45
C ARG A 435 22.36 17.14 -6.97
N GLU A 436 21.25 17.30 -7.68
CA GLU A 436 20.15 18.16 -7.27
C GLU A 436 19.57 17.73 -5.90
N LEU A 437 19.26 16.44 -5.72
CA LEU A 437 18.78 15.93 -4.43
C LEU A 437 19.82 16.12 -3.31
N ALA A 438 21.09 15.81 -3.61
CA ALA A 438 22.21 15.92 -2.68
C ALA A 438 22.46 17.38 -2.26
N ALA A 439 22.22 18.36 -3.13
CA ALA A 439 22.27 19.78 -2.78
C ALA A 439 21.26 20.14 -1.66
N HIS A 440 20.16 19.41 -1.58
CA HIS A 440 19.16 19.56 -0.53
C HIS A 440 19.41 18.67 0.71
N ARG A 441 20.50 17.90 0.81
CA ARG A 441 20.73 16.95 1.93
C ARG A 441 20.51 17.54 3.34
N ARG A 442 20.80 18.83 3.55
CA ARG A 442 20.53 19.50 4.84
C ARG A 442 19.05 19.52 5.24
N SER A 443 18.12 19.55 4.28
CA SER A 443 16.68 19.50 4.59
C SER A 443 16.21 18.14 5.12
N PHE A 444 17.06 17.11 5.06
CA PHE A 444 16.80 15.79 5.61
C PHE A 444 17.23 15.68 7.09
N ILE A 445 17.91 16.70 7.61
CA ILE A 445 18.23 16.83 9.04
C ILE A 445 16.97 17.33 9.75
N CYS A 446 16.22 16.39 10.34
CA CYS A 446 14.93 16.63 10.98
C CYS A 446 14.77 15.77 12.25
N GLU A 447 13.72 16.01 13.02
CA GLU A 447 13.43 15.25 14.25
C GLU A 447 13.19 13.77 13.96
N ASN A 448 12.50 13.44 12.86
CA ASN A 448 12.33 12.05 12.46
C ASN A 448 13.69 11.36 12.20
N ALA A 449 14.66 12.04 11.57
CA ALA A 449 15.99 11.47 11.35
C ALA A 449 16.72 11.17 12.66
N ILE A 450 16.69 12.11 13.61
CA ILE A 450 17.25 11.90 14.95
C ILE A 450 16.57 10.71 15.64
N ARG A 451 15.24 10.61 15.58
CA ARG A 451 14.48 9.48 16.15
C ARG A 451 14.86 8.13 15.52
N GLN A 452 15.05 8.06 14.20
CA GLN A 452 15.47 6.82 13.53
C GLN A 452 16.88 6.38 13.96
N TYR A 453 17.82 7.32 14.05
CA TYR A 453 19.16 7.03 14.56
C TYR A 453 19.12 6.60 16.03
N LEU A 454 18.37 7.31 16.89
CA LEU A 454 18.20 6.94 18.30
C LEU A 454 17.57 5.54 18.45
N GLY A 455 16.52 5.25 17.69
CA GLY A 455 15.89 3.93 17.68
C GLY A 455 16.86 2.81 17.26
N LEU A 456 17.71 3.06 16.27
CA LEU A 456 18.79 2.14 15.90
C LEU A 456 19.80 1.97 17.05
N ILE A 457 20.28 3.07 17.63
CA ILE A 457 21.23 3.06 18.76
C ILE A 457 20.68 2.25 19.94
N THR A 458 19.47 2.55 20.40
CA THR A 458 18.81 1.84 21.51
C THR A 458 18.62 0.36 21.19
N LYS A 459 18.25 0.01 19.96
CA LYS A 459 18.13 -1.38 19.53
C LYS A 459 19.48 -2.12 19.57
N ARG A 460 20.57 -1.46 19.18
CA ARG A 460 21.92 -2.03 19.22
C ARG A 460 22.41 -2.21 20.66
N LEU A 461 22.14 -1.25 21.54
CA LEU A 461 22.45 -1.35 22.97
C LEU A 461 21.69 -2.54 23.60
N LYS A 462 20.38 -2.67 23.35
CA LYS A 462 19.58 -3.81 23.81
C LYS A 462 20.11 -5.16 23.30
N HIS A 463 20.67 -5.22 22.09
CA HIS A 463 21.30 -6.45 21.59
C HIS A 463 22.57 -6.82 22.35
N LEU A 464 23.36 -5.82 22.77
CA LEU A 464 24.56 -6.03 23.59
C LEU A 464 24.18 -6.48 25.01
N GLU A 465 23.20 -5.84 25.63
CA GLU A 465 22.69 -6.20 26.97
C GLU A 465 22.22 -7.66 27.01
N ARG A 466 21.45 -8.07 25.99
CA ARG A 466 20.89 -9.42 25.88
C ARG A 466 21.87 -10.46 25.33
N ARG A 467 23.12 -10.08 25.04
CA ARG A 467 24.10 -10.93 24.33
C ARG A 467 23.47 -11.66 23.14
N ARG A 468 22.75 -10.94 22.28
CA ARG A 468 21.96 -11.52 21.17
C ARG A 468 22.79 -12.44 20.27
N TYR A 469 24.10 -12.20 20.16
CA TYR A 469 25.02 -12.96 19.34
C TYR A 469 25.94 -13.90 20.15
N GLY A 470 25.59 -14.19 21.40
CA GLY A 470 26.41 -15.03 22.29
C GLY A 470 27.78 -14.39 22.55
N ASN A 471 28.83 -15.18 22.32
CA ASN A 471 30.24 -14.75 22.47
C ASN A 471 30.90 -14.39 21.11
N ASP A 472 30.12 -14.07 20.07
CA ASP A 472 30.69 -13.59 18.80
C ASP A 472 31.22 -12.16 18.95
N GLU A 473 32.49 -12.07 19.34
CA GLU A 473 33.19 -10.82 19.62
C GLU A 473 33.22 -9.88 18.42
N SER A 474 33.34 -10.39 17.20
CA SER A 474 33.32 -9.59 15.97
C SER A 474 31.98 -8.87 15.78
N LYS A 475 30.88 -9.57 16.05
CA LYS A 475 29.54 -8.95 16.03
C LYS A 475 29.35 -7.96 17.17
N GLU A 476 29.81 -8.25 18.39
CA GLU A 476 29.72 -7.30 19.51
C GLU A 476 30.52 -6.02 19.24
N ARG A 477 31.79 -6.13 18.80
CA ARG A 477 32.62 -4.99 18.36
C ARG A 477 31.89 -4.13 17.33
N LYS A 478 31.20 -4.77 16.38
CA LYS A 478 30.37 -4.07 15.39
C LYS A 478 29.24 -3.27 16.01
N LEU A 479 28.56 -3.81 17.03
CA LEU A 479 27.51 -3.07 17.72
C LEU A 479 28.09 -1.88 18.51
N PHE A 480 29.22 -2.06 19.20
CA PHE A 480 29.87 -1.00 19.98
C PHE A 480 30.22 0.22 19.11
N TYR A 481 30.98 0.01 18.02
CA TYR A 481 31.36 1.14 17.19
C TYR A 481 30.17 1.76 16.46
N GLN A 482 29.14 0.97 16.12
CA GLN A 482 27.92 1.51 15.52
C GLN A 482 27.19 2.45 16.48
N ILE A 483 27.12 2.11 17.77
CA ILE A 483 26.52 3.00 18.78
C ILE A 483 27.27 4.33 18.83
N LEU A 484 28.60 4.31 18.98
CA LEU A 484 29.40 5.54 19.01
C LEU A 484 29.22 6.39 17.75
N HIS A 485 29.35 5.77 16.58
CA HIS A 485 29.23 6.46 15.30
C HIS A 485 27.86 7.12 15.14
N LYS A 486 26.78 6.39 15.46
CA LYS A 486 25.43 6.93 15.30
C LYS A 486 25.10 7.97 16.36
N THR A 487 25.65 7.88 17.58
CA THR A 487 25.48 8.91 18.60
C THR A 487 26.14 10.23 18.18
N ASP A 488 27.37 10.21 17.63
CA ASP A 488 28.00 11.41 17.07
C ASP A 488 27.12 12.05 15.99
N ALA A 489 26.59 11.23 15.07
CA ALA A 489 25.65 11.72 14.05
C ALA A 489 24.41 12.39 14.66
N CYS A 490 23.80 11.82 15.70
CA CYS A 490 22.69 12.44 16.42
C CYS A 490 23.08 13.79 17.05
N GLN A 491 24.19 13.85 17.77
CA GLN A 491 24.65 15.09 18.43
C GLN A 491 24.92 16.21 17.43
N ARG A 492 25.45 15.87 16.25
CA ARG A 492 25.64 16.81 15.15
C ARG A 492 24.31 17.28 14.58
N MET A 493 23.39 16.35 14.29
CA MET A 493 22.05 16.69 13.79
C MET A 493 21.28 17.59 14.76
N MET A 494 21.35 17.35 16.07
CA MET A 494 20.73 18.21 17.10
C MET A 494 21.21 19.66 17.05
N LYS A 495 22.45 19.88 16.59
CA LYS A 495 23.04 21.21 16.37
C LYS A 495 22.81 21.74 14.95
N ASN A 496 21.93 21.10 14.18
CA ASN A 496 21.68 21.36 12.77
C ASN A 496 22.96 21.24 11.89
N LEU A 497 23.88 20.35 12.26
CA LEU A 497 25.10 20.08 11.52
C LEU A 497 24.98 18.78 10.72
N THR A 498 25.68 18.70 9.58
CA THR A 498 25.74 17.50 8.76
C THR A 498 26.22 16.29 9.58
N PRO A 499 25.49 15.16 9.58
CA PRO A 499 25.92 13.95 10.29
C PRO A 499 27.22 13.43 9.67
N ASN A 500 28.11 12.91 10.51
CA ASN A 500 29.39 12.41 10.02
C ASN A 500 29.24 10.96 9.54
N VAL A 501 28.92 10.74 8.26
CA VAL A 501 28.76 9.38 7.72
C VAL A 501 30.10 8.63 7.68
N ARG A 502 31.20 9.35 7.43
CA ARG A 502 32.55 8.80 7.40
C ARG A 502 33.32 9.23 8.63
N CYS A 503 33.53 8.32 9.57
CA CYS A 503 34.31 8.61 10.76
C CYS A 503 35.67 9.21 10.40
N SER A 504 36.00 10.34 11.01
CA SER A 504 37.29 11.02 10.89
C SER A 504 37.80 11.43 12.28
N GLY A 505 39.06 11.84 12.38
CA GLY A 505 39.68 12.29 13.64
C GLY A 505 39.64 11.28 14.78
N GLU A 506 39.52 11.78 16.01
CA GLU A 506 39.53 11.01 17.26
C GLU A 506 38.43 9.92 17.32
N LEU A 507 37.25 10.21 16.76
CA LEU A 507 36.16 9.24 16.67
C LEU A 507 36.56 8.03 15.83
N ARG A 508 37.22 8.26 14.67
CA ARG A 508 37.72 7.17 13.83
C ARG A 508 38.75 6.34 14.59
N GLU A 509 39.71 6.98 15.24
CA GLU A 509 40.76 6.28 16.00
C GLU A 509 40.15 5.41 17.11
N THR A 510 39.22 5.96 17.90
CA THR A 510 38.49 5.22 18.93
C THR A 510 37.74 4.02 18.36
N ILE A 511 37.05 4.20 17.23
CA ILE A 511 36.35 3.11 16.54
C ILE A 511 37.32 2.05 16.04
N MET A 512 38.48 2.44 15.50
CA MET A 512 39.49 1.50 15.01
C MET A 512 40.09 0.68 16.16
N ARG A 513 40.34 1.28 17.32
CA ARG A 513 40.75 0.56 18.54
C ARG A 513 39.73 -0.51 18.94
N ILE A 514 38.44 -0.13 19.03
CA ILE A 514 37.34 -1.07 19.31
C ILE A 514 37.25 -2.20 18.26
N ARG A 515 37.65 -1.97 17.01
CA ARG A 515 37.56 -2.97 15.94
C ARG A 515 38.74 -3.92 15.88
N LEU A 516 39.95 -3.45 16.18
CA LEU A 516 41.19 -4.17 15.87
C LEU A 516 41.98 -4.60 17.11
N GLU A 517 41.91 -3.86 18.21
CA GLU A 517 42.74 -4.11 19.40
C GLU A 517 42.05 -5.11 20.35
N PRO A 518 42.79 -5.90 21.14
CA PRO A 518 42.19 -6.76 22.18
C PRO A 518 41.23 -5.99 23.10
N LEU A 519 40.06 -6.58 23.44
CA LEU A 519 39.08 -5.97 24.35
C LEU A 519 39.52 -6.11 25.81
N GLU A 520 40.60 -5.42 26.16
CA GLU A 520 41.19 -5.41 27.50
C GLU A 520 41.20 -4.00 28.07
N ASN A 521 41.40 -3.88 29.39
CA ASN A 521 41.53 -2.59 30.08
C ASN A 521 40.36 -1.64 29.77
N GLU A 522 40.64 -0.44 29.25
CA GLU A 522 39.63 0.56 28.90
C GLU A 522 38.64 0.12 27.79
N PHE A 523 39.05 -0.84 26.96
CA PHE A 523 38.23 -1.43 25.89
C PHE A 523 37.63 -2.78 26.28
N SER A 524 37.69 -3.16 27.57
CA SER A 524 36.98 -4.34 28.04
C SER A 524 35.49 -4.22 27.75
N ARG A 525 34.82 -5.35 27.53
CA ARG A 525 33.38 -5.38 27.24
C ARG A 525 32.56 -4.63 28.29
N GLU A 526 32.89 -4.78 29.57
CA GLU A 526 32.21 -4.12 30.68
C GLU A 526 32.36 -2.60 30.62
N ASN A 527 33.60 -2.12 30.39
CA ASN A 527 33.88 -0.70 30.25
C ASN A 527 33.21 -0.10 29.01
N LEU A 528 33.23 -0.82 27.89
CA LEU A 528 32.52 -0.43 26.68
C LEU A 528 31.01 -0.38 26.88
N MET A 529 30.42 -1.35 27.57
CA MET A 529 28.99 -1.33 27.91
C MET A 529 28.64 -0.11 28.74
N LYS A 530 29.39 0.15 29.82
CA LYS A 530 29.19 1.33 30.68
C LYS A 530 29.30 2.62 29.87
N ARG A 531 30.31 2.72 29.00
CA ARG A 531 30.50 3.86 28.10
C ARG A 531 29.33 4.04 27.15
N MET A 532 28.86 2.98 26.48
CA MET A 532 27.73 3.07 25.56
C MET A 532 26.46 3.48 26.28
N THR A 533 26.17 2.90 27.44
CA THR A 533 24.99 3.27 28.24
C THR A 533 25.04 4.75 28.61
N ASN A 534 26.18 5.23 29.16
CA ASN A 534 26.33 6.63 29.53
C ASN A 534 26.15 7.58 28.34
N VAL A 535 26.75 7.24 27.19
CA VAL A 535 26.64 8.04 25.96
C VAL A 535 25.20 8.09 25.45
N VAL A 536 24.46 6.98 25.52
CA VAL A 536 23.06 6.92 25.09
C VAL A 536 22.14 7.67 26.04
N GLU A 537 22.33 7.54 27.36
CA GLU A 537 21.53 8.28 28.34
C GLU A 537 21.80 9.79 28.26
N THR A 538 23.07 10.20 28.14
CA THR A 538 23.42 11.61 27.90
C THR A 538 22.76 12.15 26.63
N LEU A 539 22.78 11.38 25.54
CA LEU A 539 22.10 11.80 24.30
C LEU A 539 20.59 12.00 24.49
N LYS A 540 19.93 11.12 25.26
CA LYS A 540 18.50 11.28 25.59
C LYS A 540 18.28 12.52 26.47
N ASP A 541 19.16 12.78 27.44
CA ASP A 541 19.17 14.01 28.26
C ASP A 541 19.26 15.26 27.40
N ASP A 542 20.23 15.32 26.52
CA ASP A 542 20.41 16.46 25.64
C ASP A 542 19.18 16.68 24.73
N LEU A 543 18.55 15.60 24.25
CA LEU A 543 17.35 15.69 23.39
C LEU A 543 16.13 16.28 24.10
N VAL A 544 15.96 15.96 25.38
CA VAL A 544 14.82 16.41 26.18
C VAL A 544 15.02 17.85 26.68
N HIS A 545 16.26 18.26 26.93
CA HIS A 545 16.58 19.58 27.52
C HIS A 545 17.05 20.63 26.50
N ARG A 546 17.09 20.29 25.20
CA ARG A 546 17.47 21.26 24.16
C ARG A 546 16.54 22.47 24.09
N SER A 547 17.14 23.62 23.84
CA SER A 547 16.45 24.90 23.70
C SER A 547 15.69 25.06 22.37
N SER A 548 16.05 24.29 21.35
CA SER A 548 15.45 24.36 20.01
C SER A 548 15.17 22.99 19.42
N ARG A 549 14.15 22.89 18.57
CA ARG A 549 13.84 21.72 17.75
C ARG A 549 14.01 22.02 16.27
N LEU A 550 14.37 21.00 15.51
CA LEU A 550 14.33 21.00 14.06
C LEU A 550 12.88 20.81 13.57
N ARG A 551 12.70 20.84 12.24
CA ARG A 551 11.46 20.42 11.59
C ARG A 551 11.13 18.97 11.93
N GLU A 552 9.84 18.62 12.05
CA GLU A 552 9.47 17.26 12.46
C GLU A 552 9.82 16.21 11.40
N ASN A 553 9.52 16.49 10.12
CA ASN A 553 9.75 15.57 9.02
C ASN A 553 10.54 16.22 7.87
N VAL A 554 11.06 15.37 6.99
CA VAL A 554 11.61 15.78 5.69
C VAL A 554 10.52 16.52 4.90
N ASP A 555 10.94 17.50 4.10
CA ASP A 555 10.04 18.19 3.19
C ASP A 555 9.40 17.21 2.20
N PHE A 556 8.10 16.98 2.39
CA PHE A 556 7.34 16.08 1.54
C PHE A 556 7.29 16.60 0.09
N ASN A 557 7.06 17.91 -0.09
CA ASN A 557 6.92 18.53 -1.41
C ASN A 557 8.23 18.54 -2.18
N LEU A 558 9.37 18.72 -1.50
CA LEU A 558 10.70 18.59 -2.10
C LEU A 558 10.89 17.21 -2.73
N LEU A 559 10.68 16.14 -1.94
CA LEU A 559 10.82 14.78 -2.42
C LEU A 559 9.80 14.45 -3.51
N ASN A 560 8.59 14.98 -3.41
CA ASN A 560 7.53 14.75 -4.39
C ASN A 560 7.89 15.44 -5.72
N SER A 561 8.37 16.68 -5.66
CA SER A 561 8.83 17.40 -6.86
C SER A 561 10.02 16.68 -7.50
N TRP A 562 10.97 16.21 -6.70
CA TRP A 562 12.15 15.50 -7.19
C TRP A 562 11.81 14.15 -7.85
N ILE A 563 10.92 13.34 -7.27
CA ILE A 563 10.52 12.06 -7.89
C ILE A 563 9.74 12.27 -9.19
N LEU A 564 8.90 13.30 -9.26
CA LEU A 564 8.17 13.64 -10.48
C LEU A 564 9.14 14.09 -11.58
N LYS A 565 10.07 14.99 -11.26
CA LYS A 565 11.14 15.42 -12.17
C LYS A 565 11.99 14.24 -12.66
N SER A 566 12.36 13.34 -11.75
CA SER A 566 13.16 12.14 -12.06
C SER A 566 12.43 11.15 -12.98
N ARG A 567 11.09 11.26 -13.07
CA ARG A 567 10.25 10.52 -14.02
C ARG A 567 9.98 11.28 -15.32
N GLY A 568 10.66 12.41 -15.54
CA GLY A 568 10.54 13.22 -16.74
C GLY A 568 9.35 14.17 -16.73
N TRP A 569 8.79 14.51 -15.55
CA TRP A 569 7.70 15.49 -15.48
C TRP A 569 8.25 16.89 -15.33
N ASN A 570 7.89 17.73 -16.29
CA ASN A 570 8.04 19.17 -16.18
C ASN A 570 6.83 19.70 -15.42
N ILE A 571 7.00 19.91 -14.11
CA ILE A 571 6.03 20.67 -13.32
C ILE A 571 6.27 22.14 -13.71
N SER A 572 5.45 22.65 -14.63
CA SER A 572 5.44 24.07 -15.03
C SER A 572 4.81 24.95 -13.96
#